data_AF-A0ABC8LUL2-F1
#
_entry.id   AF-A0ABC8LUL2-F1
#
_cell.length_a   1.000
_cell.length_b   1.000
_cell.length_c   1.000
_cell.angle_alpha   90.00
_cell.angle_beta   90.00
_cell.angle_gamma   90.00
#
_symmetry.space_group_name_H-M   'P 1'
#
loop_
_entity.id
_entity.type
_entity.pdbx_description
1 polymer ?
#
loop_
_entity_poly.entity_id
_entity_poly.type
_entity_poly.pdbx_seq_one_letter_code
_entity_poly.pdbx_strand_id
1 'polypeptide(L)'
;MSWLRSAVHKAVEVGGKNNLTRTVRNYADSVVLTAGNAVSEGAKLIQDRIGSRNVKSFSLEVKRLEEVSVSSRGGERVQLLRRWLVALREVERMSCDSLGQNHQPSSEDAKDSPKNLSTVYYVDPGLPGEPMTFRDVFLHSEALEGMVLSMILEAPNEEEVQLLLELFGLSLSGEKEVHEAVIQNVQDLAVVFSKYKDEVLAKREELLHYVQGAIGGLKISADLARY
;
A
#
# COMPACT_ATOMS: atom_id res chain seq x y z
N MET A 1 24.60 -18.50 22.79
CA MET A 1 23.61 -17.53 22.26
C MET A 1 22.96 -18.14 21.03
N SER A 2 21.84 -18.85 21.22
CA SER A 2 21.25 -19.78 20.24
C SER A 2 19.73 -19.63 20.22
N TRP A 3 19.22 -18.65 19.47
CA TRP A 3 17.79 -18.56 19.11
C TRP A 3 17.55 -18.66 17.59
N LEU A 4 18.56 -18.42 16.75
CA LEU A 4 18.42 -18.46 15.28
C LEU A 4 18.38 -19.86 14.67
N ARG A 5 18.82 -20.92 15.37
CA ARG A 5 18.82 -22.29 14.82
C ARG A 5 17.53 -23.07 15.06
N SER A 6 16.63 -22.61 15.93
CA SER A 6 15.45 -23.40 16.33
C SER A 6 14.21 -23.21 15.44
N ALA A 7 14.16 -22.18 14.60
CA ALA A 7 13.05 -21.96 13.67
C ALA A 7 13.19 -22.72 12.34
N VAL A 8 14.40 -23.16 12.00
CA VAL A 8 14.71 -23.83 10.72
C VAL A 8 14.18 -25.27 10.68
N HIS A 9 14.03 -25.95 11.83
CA HIS A 9 13.54 -27.34 11.84
C HIS A 9 12.00 -27.46 11.83
N LYS A 10 11.25 -26.36 11.94
CA LYS A 10 9.77 -26.39 11.96
C LYS A 10 9.11 -25.89 10.67
N ALA A 11 9.88 -25.39 9.70
CA ALA A 11 9.35 -24.87 8.43
C ALA A 11 9.74 -25.72 7.20
N VAL A 12 10.63 -26.71 7.35
CA VAL A 12 11.00 -27.63 6.26
C VAL A 12 9.98 -28.77 6.08
N GLU A 13 9.03 -28.94 7.00
CA GLU A 13 8.03 -30.03 6.95
C GLU A 13 6.68 -29.61 6.31
N VAL A 14 6.56 -28.38 5.81
CA VAL A 14 5.31 -27.91 5.16
C VAL A 14 5.48 -27.65 3.65
N GLY A 15 6.52 -28.26 3.06
CA GLY A 15 6.67 -28.30 1.61
C GLY A 15 5.56 -29.13 0.97
N GLY A 16 4.68 -28.46 0.21
CA GLY A 16 3.91 -29.14 -0.85
C GLY A 16 2.59 -28.50 -1.24
N LYS A 17 2.61 -27.54 -2.18
CA LYS A 17 1.79 -27.57 -3.43
C LYS A 17 1.84 -26.24 -4.20
N ASN A 18 2.61 -26.26 -5.28
CA ASN A 18 2.30 -25.89 -6.66
C ASN A 18 1.38 -24.68 -6.95
N ASN A 19 1.89 -23.69 -7.71
CA ASN A 19 1.62 -23.57 -9.16
C ASN A 19 2.25 -22.28 -9.73
N LEU A 20 3.50 -22.39 -10.18
CA LEU A 20 4.15 -21.42 -11.06
C LEU A 20 3.92 -21.89 -12.51
N THR A 21 3.02 -21.25 -13.26
CA THR A 21 3.00 -21.19 -14.74
C THR A 21 1.78 -20.39 -15.23
N ARG A 22 1.88 -19.06 -15.30
CA ARG A 22 1.16 -18.24 -16.30
C ARG A 22 1.66 -16.79 -16.34
N THR A 23 2.92 -16.64 -16.68
CA THR A 23 3.37 -15.41 -17.35
C THR A 23 3.39 -15.71 -18.85
N VAL A 24 2.87 -14.77 -19.63
CA VAL A 24 2.69 -14.80 -21.09
C VAL A 24 1.35 -15.39 -21.57
N ARG A 25 0.55 -14.49 -22.18
CA ARG A 25 -0.65 -14.69 -23.01
C ARG A 25 -1.99 -14.57 -22.27
N ASN A 26 -2.55 -13.36 -22.29
CA ASN A 26 -3.93 -13.07 -22.73
C ASN A 26 -4.12 -11.56 -22.95
N TYR A 27 -3.74 -11.08 -24.14
CA TYR A 27 -4.07 -9.76 -24.69
C TYR A 27 -5.52 -9.73 -25.23
N ALA A 28 -6.44 -10.45 -24.58
CA ALA A 28 -7.77 -10.77 -25.14
C ALA A 28 -8.94 -10.56 -24.16
N ASP A 29 -8.73 -10.07 -22.94
CA ASP A 29 -9.83 -9.83 -21.97
C ASP A 29 -10.32 -8.37 -21.92
N SER A 30 -9.80 -7.50 -22.79
CA SER A 30 -10.24 -6.09 -22.86
C SER A 30 -11.66 -5.93 -23.44
N VAL A 31 -12.23 -6.96 -24.07
CA VAL A 31 -13.53 -6.86 -24.78
C VAL A 31 -14.72 -7.42 -23.96
N VAL A 32 -14.50 -7.97 -22.77
CA VAL A 32 -15.60 -8.46 -21.91
C VAL A 32 -16.08 -7.41 -20.89
N LEU A 33 -15.35 -6.29 -20.73
CA LEU A 33 -15.74 -5.21 -19.81
C LEU A 33 -16.98 -4.41 -20.24
N THR A 34 -17.57 -4.68 -21.41
CA THR A 34 -18.79 -3.99 -21.89
C THR A 34 -20.09 -4.75 -21.61
N ALA A 35 -20.04 -6.00 -21.14
CA ALA A 35 -21.24 -6.80 -20.86
C ALA A 35 -21.65 -6.83 -19.37
N GLY A 36 -21.04 -6.00 -18.52
CA GLY A 36 -21.31 -5.93 -17.08
C GLY A 36 -22.47 -5.00 -16.66
N ASN A 37 -23.15 -4.34 -17.60
CA ASN A 37 -24.24 -3.40 -17.25
C ASN A 37 -25.50 -4.08 -16.68
N ALA A 38 -25.62 -5.41 -16.75
CA ALA A 38 -26.79 -6.13 -16.24
C ALA A 38 -26.72 -6.50 -14.74
N VAL A 39 -25.60 -6.23 -14.05
CA VAL A 39 -25.46 -6.42 -12.58
C VAL A 39 -25.35 -5.07 -11.83
N SER A 40 -25.53 -3.95 -12.55
CA SER A 40 -25.46 -2.60 -11.99
C SER A 40 -26.61 -2.26 -11.03
N GLU A 41 -27.70 -3.03 -10.97
CA GLU A 41 -28.82 -2.69 -10.07
C GLU A 41 -28.51 -2.92 -8.58
N GLY A 42 -27.63 -3.87 -8.24
CA GLY A 42 -27.22 -4.09 -6.85
C GLY A 42 -26.31 -2.98 -6.30
N ALA A 43 -25.55 -2.30 -7.17
CA ALA A 43 -24.65 -1.22 -6.80
C ALA A 43 -25.36 0.13 -6.58
N LYS A 44 -26.56 0.33 -7.17
CA LYS A 44 -27.33 1.57 -7.02
C LYS A 44 -27.81 1.81 -5.59
N LEU A 45 -28.07 0.74 -4.83
CA LEU A 45 -28.62 0.87 -3.48
C LEU A 45 -27.58 1.40 -2.46
N ILE A 46 -26.28 1.26 -2.74
CA ILE A 46 -25.19 1.81 -1.91
C ILE A 46 -24.88 3.26 -2.34
N GLN A 47 -25.00 3.57 -3.62
CA GLN A 47 -24.77 4.91 -4.18
C GLN A 47 -25.79 5.95 -3.69
N ASP A 48 -27.02 5.55 -3.38
CA ASP A 48 -28.06 6.51 -2.91
C ASP A 48 -27.83 7.02 -1.49
N ARG A 49 -27.02 6.32 -0.66
CA ARG A 49 -26.74 6.74 0.72
C ARG A 49 -25.43 7.53 0.87
N ILE A 50 -24.53 7.39 -0.10
CA ILE A 50 -23.20 8.03 -0.13
C ILE A 50 -23.22 8.97 -1.33
N GLY A 51 -23.44 10.26 -1.08
CA GLY A 51 -23.64 11.27 -2.13
C GLY A 51 -22.66 11.16 -3.31
N SER A 52 -23.17 11.51 -4.49
CA SER A 52 -22.64 11.40 -5.87
C SER A 52 -21.21 11.91 -6.19
N ARG A 53 -20.24 11.94 -5.28
CA ARG A 53 -18.87 12.35 -5.63
C ARG A 53 -17.81 11.66 -4.77
N ASN A 54 -16.85 11.02 -5.44
CA ASN A 54 -15.58 10.49 -4.91
C ASN A 54 -15.56 9.02 -4.43
N VAL A 55 -16.22 8.11 -5.15
CA VAL A 55 -15.98 6.66 -4.98
C VAL A 55 -15.12 6.13 -6.14
N LYS A 56 -14.09 5.34 -5.83
CA LYS A 56 -13.21 4.66 -6.79
C LYS A 56 -13.22 3.15 -6.56
N SER A 57 -12.80 2.38 -7.58
CA SER A 57 -12.57 0.95 -7.40
C SER A 57 -11.33 0.72 -6.53
N PHE A 58 -11.47 -0.18 -5.58
CA PHE A 58 -10.39 -0.57 -4.68
C PHE A 58 -9.28 -1.32 -5.43
N SER A 59 -9.64 -2.40 -6.13
CA SER A 59 -8.68 -3.24 -6.86
C SER A 59 -7.96 -2.49 -7.98
N LEU A 60 -8.63 -1.57 -8.68
CA LEU A 60 -7.98 -0.75 -9.70
C LEU A 60 -6.96 0.22 -9.09
N GLU A 61 -7.28 0.84 -7.94
CA GLU A 61 -6.33 1.76 -7.30
C GLU A 61 -5.15 1.01 -6.66
N VAL A 62 -5.36 -0.19 -6.09
CA VAL A 62 -4.27 -1.08 -5.61
C VAL A 62 -3.27 -1.35 -6.73
N LYS A 63 -3.73 -1.85 -7.88
CA LYS A 63 -2.86 -2.15 -9.03
C LYS A 63 -2.12 -0.91 -9.52
N ARG A 64 -2.84 0.21 -9.60
CA ARG A 64 -2.24 1.48 -10.02
C ARG A 64 -1.11 1.89 -9.08
N LEU A 65 -1.30 1.76 -7.76
CA LEU A 65 -0.30 2.08 -6.75
C LEU A 65 0.95 1.20 -6.90
N GLU A 66 0.76 -0.09 -7.11
CA GLU A 66 1.84 -1.06 -7.37
C GLU A 66 2.64 -0.68 -8.63
N GLU A 67 1.96 -0.42 -9.75
CA GLU A 67 2.58 -0.05 -11.02
C GLU A 67 3.40 1.24 -10.93
N VAL A 68 2.85 2.31 -10.32
CA VAL A 68 3.56 3.59 -10.21
C VAL A 68 4.73 3.51 -9.24
N SER A 69 4.66 2.64 -8.22
CA SER A 69 5.74 2.49 -7.25
C SER A 69 7.02 1.96 -7.89
N VAL A 70 6.91 0.91 -8.70
CA VAL A 70 8.05 0.23 -9.33
C VAL A 70 8.61 0.98 -10.53
N SER A 71 7.82 1.86 -11.16
CA SER A 71 8.22 2.62 -12.35
C SER A 71 8.74 4.02 -12.04
N SER A 72 8.36 4.62 -10.90
CA SER A 72 8.80 5.97 -10.53
C SER A 72 10.30 6.08 -10.29
N ARG A 73 10.92 7.16 -10.75
CA ARG A 73 12.36 7.45 -10.58
C ARG A 73 12.58 8.91 -10.19
N GLY A 74 13.68 9.20 -9.50
CA GLY A 74 14.08 10.54 -9.07
C GLY A 74 12.92 11.48 -8.68
N GLY A 75 12.77 12.60 -9.41
CA GLY A 75 11.77 13.63 -9.09
C GLY A 75 10.32 13.14 -9.10
N GLU A 76 9.96 12.18 -9.96
CA GLU A 76 8.61 11.60 -9.98
C GLU A 76 8.32 10.80 -8.71
N ARG A 77 9.32 10.08 -8.22
CA ARG A 77 9.27 9.29 -6.99
C ARG A 77 9.09 10.20 -5.77
N VAL A 78 9.81 11.32 -5.70
CA VAL A 78 9.62 12.38 -4.68
C VAL A 78 8.16 12.87 -4.66
N GLN A 79 7.59 13.22 -5.82
CA GLN A 79 6.21 13.70 -5.90
C GLN A 79 5.19 12.63 -5.56
N LEU A 80 5.48 11.36 -5.84
CA LEU A 80 4.64 10.23 -5.47
C LEU A 80 4.62 10.04 -3.95
N LEU A 81 5.79 10.01 -3.30
CA LEU A 81 5.93 9.90 -1.84
C LEU A 81 5.20 11.04 -1.12
N ARG A 82 5.38 12.29 -1.56
CA ARG A 82 4.67 13.45 -0.99
C ARG A 82 3.15 13.31 -1.09
N ARG A 83 2.63 12.87 -2.24
CA ARG A 83 1.19 12.66 -2.43
C ARG A 83 0.64 11.57 -1.51
N TRP A 84 1.37 10.46 -1.37
CA TRP A 84 0.98 9.38 -0.46
C TRP A 84 1.01 9.83 1.00
N LEU A 85 2.04 10.56 1.42
CA LEU A 85 2.13 11.11 2.78
C LEU A 85 0.96 12.05 3.10
N VAL A 86 0.61 12.95 2.18
CA VAL A 86 -0.55 13.84 2.36
C VAL A 86 -1.83 13.02 2.54
N ALA A 87 -2.08 12.06 1.64
CA ALA A 87 -3.28 11.23 1.70
C ALA A 87 -3.36 10.36 2.97
N LEU A 88 -2.24 9.79 3.43
CA LEU A 88 -2.19 9.00 4.66
C LEU A 88 -2.44 9.87 5.90
N ARG A 89 -1.83 11.07 5.96
CA ARG A 89 -2.04 12.02 7.07
C ARG A 89 -3.46 12.57 7.12
N GLU A 90 -4.09 12.76 5.98
CA GLU A 90 -5.50 13.14 5.92
C GLU A 90 -6.38 12.05 6.54
N VAL A 91 -6.12 10.78 6.25
CA VAL A 91 -6.84 9.65 6.85
C VAL A 91 -6.61 9.57 8.37
N GLU A 92 -5.37 9.73 8.83
CA GLU A 92 -5.03 9.73 10.27
C GLU A 92 -5.76 10.86 11.02
N ARG A 93 -5.82 12.07 10.43
CA ARG A 93 -6.52 13.21 11.04
C ARG A 93 -8.03 12.96 11.19
N MET A 94 -8.66 12.41 10.15
CA MET A 94 -10.09 12.07 10.20
C MET A 94 -10.42 11.01 11.25
N SER A 95 -9.50 10.07 11.49
CA SER A 95 -9.64 9.06 12.54
C SER A 95 -9.52 9.63 13.96
N CYS A 96 -8.80 10.75 14.14
CA CYS A 96 -8.66 11.41 15.44
C CYS A 96 -9.90 12.29 15.75
N ASP A 97 -10.41 13.00 14.75
CA ASP A 97 -11.58 13.88 14.89
C ASP A 97 -12.88 13.12 15.22
N SER A 98 -12.99 11.85 14.83
CA SER A 98 -14.14 10.99 15.15
C SER A 98 -14.17 10.52 16.61
N LEU A 99 -13.01 10.35 17.25
CA LEU A 99 -12.88 9.93 18.66
C LEU A 99 -13.12 11.08 19.65
N GLY A 100 -13.01 12.34 19.19
CA GLY A 100 -13.22 13.54 20.01
C GLY A 100 -14.68 13.97 20.20
N GLN A 101 -15.63 13.38 19.48
CA GLN A 101 -17.07 13.71 19.60
C GLN A 101 -17.76 12.85 20.66
N ASN A 102 -17.44 13.12 21.93
CA ASN A 102 -18.16 12.56 23.08
C ASN A 102 -18.73 13.66 23.99
N HIS A 103 -19.36 14.68 23.40
CA HIS A 103 -20.18 15.64 24.13
C HIS A 103 -21.56 15.81 23.46
N GLN A 104 -22.60 15.65 24.29
CA GLN A 104 -24.03 15.68 23.96
C GLN A 104 -24.49 16.88 23.12
N PRO A 105 -25.58 16.73 22.35
CA PRO A 105 -26.09 17.77 21.47
C PRO A 105 -26.92 18.78 22.26
N SER A 106 -26.63 20.06 22.10
CA SER A 106 -27.53 21.15 22.46
C SER A 106 -27.70 22.06 21.27
N SER A 107 -28.91 22.02 20.72
CA SER A 107 -29.66 23.10 20.08
C SER A 107 -29.03 23.84 18.90
N GLU A 108 -29.64 23.61 17.73
CA GLU A 108 -30.05 24.66 16.77
C GLU A 108 -28.98 25.66 16.32
N ASP A 109 -28.16 25.25 15.34
CA ASP A 109 -27.78 26.10 14.19
C ASP A 109 -27.19 25.21 13.09
N ALA A 110 -28.07 24.52 12.38
CA ALA A 110 -27.73 23.69 11.23
C ALA A 110 -27.58 24.56 9.98
N LYS A 111 -26.51 25.36 9.87
CA LYS A 111 -26.08 25.97 8.60
C LYS A 111 -24.54 26.05 8.52
N ASP A 112 -24.02 25.36 7.52
CA ASP A 112 -22.65 25.35 7.01
C ASP A 112 -21.54 24.90 7.96
N SER A 113 -21.33 23.58 8.01
CA SER A 113 -19.99 23.03 8.28
C SER A 113 -19.42 22.44 6.97
N PRO A 114 -18.50 23.13 6.29
CA PRO A 114 -17.88 22.64 5.06
C PRO A 114 -16.57 21.93 5.41
N LYS A 115 -16.61 20.68 5.92
CA LYS A 115 -15.36 19.94 6.16
C LYS A 115 -15.26 18.51 5.64
N ASN A 116 -16.36 17.88 5.20
CA ASN A 116 -16.34 16.44 4.85
C ASN A 116 -16.64 16.15 3.36
N LEU A 117 -16.30 17.05 2.44
CA LEU A 117 -16.71 16.94 1.03
C LEU A 117 -15.64 16.41 0.06
N SER A 118 -14.42 16.10 0.53
CA SER A 118 -13.30 15.72 -0.36
C SER A 118 -12.70 14.32 -0.15
N THR A 119 -13.18 13.56 0.83
CA THR A 119 -12.61 12.22 1.12
C THR A 119 -13.01 11.23 0.03
N VAL A 120 -12.00 10.64 -0.62
CA VAL A 120 -12.19 9.59 -1.62
C VAL A 120 -12.33 8.25 -0.91
N TYR A 121 -13.41 7.54 -1.20
CA TYR A 121 -13.65 6.19 -0.71
C TYR A 121 -13.46 5.16 -1.82
N TYR A 122 -13.11 3.93 -1.42
CA TYR A 122 -12.81 2.83 -2.31
C TYR A 122 -13.75 1.65 -2.04
N VAL A 123 -14.39 1.14 -3.10
CA VAL A 123 -15.37 0.05 -3.01
C VAL A 123 -15.26 -0.82 -4.26
N ASP A 124 -15.34 -2.14 -4.11
CA ASP A 124 -15.44 -3.08 -5.23
C ASP A 124 -16.76 -3.89 -5.15
N PRO A 125 -17.37 -4.22 -6.31
CA PRO A 125 -18.59 -5.04 -6.34
C PRO A 125 -18.34 -6.41 -5.71
N GLY A 126 -19.13 -6.78 -4.70
CA GLY A 126 -19.07 -8.10 -4.06
C GLY A 126 -18.21 -8.20 -2.80
N LEU A 127 -17.59 -7.10 -2.35
CA LEU A 127 -16.99 -6.98 -1.03
C LEU A 127 -18.02 -6.39 -0.05
N PRO A 128 -18.67 -7.19 0.80
CA PRO A 128 -19.51 -6.66 1.87
C PRO A 128 -18.62 -6.00 2.92
N GLY A 129 -18.80 -4.70 3.16
CA GLY A 129 -18.03 -3.98 4.17
C GLY A 129 -18.15 -2.47 4.09
N GLU A 130 -17.56 -1.80 5.07
CA GLU A 130 -17.48 -0.34 5.08
C GLU A 130 -16.59 0.18 3.94
N PRO A 131 -16.93 1.36 3.35
CA PRO A 131 -16.09 1.98 2.32
C PRO A 131 -14.64 2.12 2.78
N MET A 132 -13.71 1.73 1.91
CA MET A 132 -12.28 1.74 2.22
C MET A 132 -11.67 3.12 2.02
N THR A 133 -10.67 3.43 2.84
CA THR A 133 -9.88 4.67 2.78
C THR A 133 -8.65 4.50 1.89
N PHE A 134 -7.95 5.59 1.59
CA PHE A 134 -6.65 5.49 0.92
C PHE A 134 -5.64 4.65 1.72
N ARG A 135 -5.70 4.73 3.06
CA ARG A 135 -4.83 3.92 3.93
C ARG A 135 -5.08 2.43 3.75
N ASP A 136 -6.34 2.01 3.62
CA ASP A 136 -6.68 0.62 3.34
C ASP A 136 -6.09 0.18 1.99
N VAL A 137 -6.30 0.97 0.93
CA VAL A 137 -5.72 0.68 -0.41
C VAL A 137 -4.21 0.57 -0.33
N PHE A 138 -3.55 1.54 0.31
CA PHE A 138 -2.10 1.60 0.43
C PHE A 138 -1.53 0.37 1.14
N LEU A 139 -2.10 -0.02 2.28
CA LEU A 139 -1.62 -1.16 3.06
C LEU A 139 -1.93 -2.52 2.41
N HIS A 140 -3.02 -2.65 1.66
CA HIS A 140 -3.30 -3.87 0.92
C HIS A 140 -2.44 -4.03 -0.34
N SER A 141 -2.01 -2.91 -0.94
CA SER A 141 -1.14 -2.92 -2.12
C SER A 141 0.31 -3.29 -1.79
N GLU A 142 1.06 -3.78 -2.77
CA GLU A 142 2.52 -3.94 -2.69
C GLU A 142 3.30 -2.64 -3.03
N ALA A 143 2.65 -1.47 -2.93
CA ALA A 143 3.24 -0.22 -3.38
C ALA A 143 4.41 0.26 -2.52
N LEU A 144 4.41 -0.03 -1.22
CA LEU A 144 5.53 0.31 -0.34
C LEU A 144 6.74 -0.56 -0.65
N GLU A 145 6.51 -1.85 -0.88
CA GLU A 145 7.51 -2.82 -1.31
C GLU A 145 8.10 -2.38 -2.65
N GLY A 146 7.25 -2.13 -3.66
CA GLY A 146 7.69 -1.67 -4.97
C GLY A 146 8.46 -0.35 -4.93
N MET A 147 8.08 0.57 -4.05
CA MET A 147 8.82 1.81 -3.79
C MET A 147 10.23 1.51 -3.26
N VAL A 148 10.35 0.65 -2.25
CA VAL A 148 11.64 0.23 -1.69
C VAL A 148 12.51 -0.46 -2.75
N LEU A 149 11.94 -1.37 -3.54
CA LEU A 149 12.66 -2.03 -4.63
C LEU A 149 13.17 -1.00 -5.64
N SER A 150 12.36 0.00 -5.99
CA SER A 150 12.78 1.07 -6.91
C SER A 150 14.01 1.83 -6.40
N MET A 151 14.13 2.02 -5.08
CA MET A 151 15.25 2.71 -4.43
C MET A 151 16.50 1.84 -4.30
N ILE A 152 16.34 0.52 -4.23
CA ILE A 152 17.47 -0.41 -4.32
C ILE A 152 18.02 -0.44 -5.75
N LEU A 153 17.13 -0.37 -6.76
CA LEU A 153 17.52 -0.37 -8.16
C LEU A 153 18.13 0.97 -8.60
N GLU A 154 17.69 2.08 -8.02
CA GLU A 154 18.23 3.43 -8.21
C GLU A 154 18.30 4.13 -6.84
N ALA A 155 19.52 4.34 -6.35
CA ALA A 155 19.77 4.83 -4.99
C ALA A 155 18.96 6.11 -4.67
N PRO A 156 18.31 6.17 -3.49
CA PRO A 156 17.51 7.31 -3.11
C PRO A 156 18.39 8.52 -2.78
N ASN A 157 17.91 9.71 -3.08
CA ASN A 157 18.51 10.96 -2.61
C ASN A 157 18.09 11.29 -1.16
N GLU A 158 18.70 12.32 -0.57
CA GLU A 158 18.44 12.72 0.81
C GLU A 158 16.96 13.08 1.09
N GLU A 159 16.29 13.70 0.13
CA GLU A 159 14.88 14.04 0.26
C GLU A 159 13.99 12.77 0.24
N GLU A 160 14.27 11.85 -0.68
CA GLU A 160 13.55 10.57 -0.77
C GLU A 160 13.68 9.76 0.52
N VAL A 161 14.87 9.80 1.14
CA VAL A 161 15.13 9.16 2.43
C VAL A 161 14.26 9.76 3.54
N GLN A 162 14.17 11.08 3.63
CA GLN A 162 13.34 11.75 4.66
C GLN A 162 11.86 11.42 4.47
N LEU A 163 11.36 11.50 3.23
CA LEU A 163 9.97 11.18 2.91
C LEU A 163 9.64 9.71 3.19
N LEU A 164 10.55 8.80 2.88
CA LEU A 164 10.35 7.37 3.13
C LEU A 164 10.31 7.08 4.63
N LEU A 165 11.14 7.74 5.44
CA LEU A 165 11.13 7.58 6.89
C LEU A 165 9.77 8.00 7.49
N GLU A 166 9.24 9.14 7.04
CA GLU A 166 7.90 9.58 7.42
C GLU A 166 6.83 8.56 6.99
N LEU A 167 6.98 7.98 5.80
CA LEU A 167 6.03 7.01 5.26
C LEU A 167 6.06 5.69 6.06
N PHE A 168 7.26 5.24 6.44
CA PHE A 168 7.44 4.08 7.31
C PHE A 168 6.79 4.29 8.68
N GLY A 169 6.91 5.49 9.26
CA GLY A 169 6.21 5.85 10.50
C GLY A 169 4.69 5.64 10.44
N LEU A 170 4.07 5.79 9.27
CA LEU A 170 2.63 5.65 9.07
C LEU A 170 2.19 4.23 8.62
N SER A 171 3.13 3.37 8.22
CA SER A 171 2.82 2.14 7.50
C SER A 171 3.56 0.89 7.95
N LEU A 172 4.68 1.01 8.67
CA LEU A 172 5.45 -0.10 9.21
C LEU A 172 5.28 -0.18 10.73
N SER A 173 5.28 -1.41 11.24
CA SER A 173 5.34 -1.68 12.67
C SER A 173 6.73 -1.37 13.21
N GLY A 174 6.83 -1.16 14.53
CA GLY A 174 8.09 -0.88 15.22
C GLY A 174 8.35 0.61 15.44
N GLU A 175 9.42 0.88 16.19
CA GLU A 175 9.83 2.24 16.55
C GLU A 175 10.74 2.85 15.48
N LYS A 176 11.07 4.14 15.64
CA LYS A 176 11.83 4.92 14.68
C LYS A 176 13.17 4.29 14.31
N GLU A 177 13.83 3.65 15.27
CA GLU A 177 15.11 2.96 15.12
C GLU A 177 15.01 1.79 14.14
N VAL A 178 13.86 1.10 14.12
CA VAL A 178 13.60 0.04 13.13
C VAL A 178 13.49 0.65 11.75
N HIS A 179 12.76 1.76 11.60
CA HIS A 179 12.57 2.43 10.30
C HIS A 179 13.90 2.98 9.76
N GLU A 180 14.71 3.59 10.62
CA GLU A 180 16.06 4.07 10.28
C GLU A 180 16.97 2.91 9.84
N ALA A 181 16.94 1.78 10.54
CA ALA A 181 17.70 0.60 10.16
C ALA A 181 17.25 0.02 8.81
N VAL A 182 15.94 0.01 8.52
CA VAL A 182 15.42 -0.41 7.21
C VAL A 182 15.94 0.50 6.10
N ILE A 183 15.92 1.82 6.30
CA ILE A 183 16.47 2.79 5.31
C ILE A 183 17.95 2.55 5.08
N GLN A 184 18.75 2.37 6.14
CA GLN A 184 20.17 2.09 6.00
C GLN A 184 20.41 0.82 5.16
N ASN A 185 19.65 -0.25 5.43
CA ASN A 185 19.73 -1.48 4.64
C ASN A 185 19.34 -1.27 3.17
N VAL A 186 18.34 -0.43 2.88
CA VAL A 186 17.96 -0.07 1.50
C VAL A 186 19.10 0.64 0.79
N GLN A 187 19.75 1.61 1.44
CA GLN A 187 20.90 2.33 0.87
C GLN A 187 22.11 1.41 0.66
N ASP A 188 22.40 0.55 1.64
CA ASP A 188 23.49 -0.44 1.54
C ASP A 188 23.24 -1.40 0.37
N LEU A 189 22.00 -1.89 0.23
CA LEU A 189 21.60 -2.72 -0.90
C LEU A 189 21.70 -1.97 -2.23
N ALA A 190 21.32 -0.69 -2.29
CA ALA A 190 21.49 0.10 -3.51
C ALA A 190 22.96 0.21 -3.93
N VAL A 191 23.86 0.43 -2.96
CA VAL A 191 25.32 0.44 -3.21
C VAL A 191 25.79 -0.91 -3.72
N VAL A 192 25.33 -2.01 -3.13
CA VAL A 192 25.66 -3.38 -3.59
C VAL A 192 25.12 -3.62 -5.00
N PHE A 193 23.89 -3.22 -5.29
CA PHE A 193 23.23 -3.39 -6.59
C PHE A 193 23.90 -2.59 -7.70
N SER A 194 24.39 -1.38 -7.41
CA SER A 194 25.14 -0.58 -8.38
C SER A 194 26.45 -1.24 -8.87
N LYS A 195 26.99 -2.20 -8.11
CA LYS A 195 28.24 -2.90 -8.42
C LYS A 195 28.02 -4.23 -9.14
N TYR A 196 26.79 -4.76 -9.14
CA TYR A 196 26.50 -6.01 -9.83
C TYR A 196 26.54 -5.79 -11.34
N LYS A 197 27.31 -6.64 -12.04
CA LYS A 197 27.26 -6.76 -13.50
C LYS A 197 26.11 -7.70 -13.90
N ASP A 198 25.64 -7.57 -15.13
CA ASP A 198 24.50 -8.33 -15.70
C ASP A 198 24.64 -9.86 -15.64
N GLU A 199 25.82 -10.39 -15.32
CA GLU A 199 26.06 -11.83 -15.19
C GLU A 199 25.45 -12.47 -13.92
N VAL A 200 24.92 -11.68 -12.98
CA VAL A 200 24.41 -12.16 -11.67
C VAL A 200 22.89 -11.92 -11.47
N LEU A 201 22.13 -11.83 -12.56
CA LEU A 201 20.69 -11.50 -12.52
C LEU A 201 19.86 -12.42 -11.61
N ALA A 202 20.14 -13.73 -11.58
CA ALA A 202 19.39 -14.67 -10.73
C ALA A 202 19.49 -14.33 -9.24
N LYS A 203 20.69 -13.97 -8.75
CA LYS A 203 20.85 -13.57 -7.33
C LYS A 203 20.22 -12.21 -7.05
N ARG A 204 20.14 -11.34 -8.06
CA ARG A 204 19.48 -10.03 -7.95
C ARG A 204 17.99 -10.21 -7.71
N GLU A 205 17.34 -11.06 -8.48
CA GLU A 205 15.91 -11.36 -8.35
C GLU A 205 15.57 -12.01 -7.00
N GLU A 206 16.37 -13.00 -6.57
CA GLU A 206 16.21 -13.64 -5.25
C GLU A 206 16.32 -12.63 -4.10
N LEU A 207 17.30 -11.72 -4.15
CA LEU A 207 17.46 -10.67 -3.14
C LEU A 207 16.30 -9.67 -3.12
N LEU A 208 15.82 -9.25 -4.30
CA LEU A 208 14.66 -8.34 -4.38
C LEU A 208 13.40 -9.02 -3.82
N HIS A 209 13.20 -10.31 -4.10
CA HIS A 209 12.09 -11.07 -3.54
C HIS A 209 12.17 -11.18 -2.01
N TYR A 210 13.38 -11.41 -1.47
CA TYR A 210 13.60 -11.42 -0.03
C TYR A 210 13.27 -10.05 0.61
N VAL A 211 13.70 -8.95 -0.02
CA VAL A 211 13.39 -7.60 0.46
C VAL A 211 11.88 -7.34 0.44
N GLN A 212 11.20 -7.69 -0.64
CA GLN A 212 9.74 -7.55 -0.75
C GLN A 212 9.04 -8.29 0.39
N GLY A 213 9.41 -9.54 0.66
CA GLY A 213 8.86 -10.31 1.79
C GLY A 213 9.17 -9.69 3.16
N ALA A 214 10.38 -9.15 3.34
CA ALA A 214 10.77 -8.51 4.60
C ALA A 214 10.00 -7.21 4.87
N ILE A 215 9.84 -6.35 3.86
CA ILE A 215 9.04 -5.12 3.98
C ILE A 215 7.56 -5.46 4.20
N GLY A 216 7.00 -6.41 3.44
CA GLY A 216 5.62 -6.85 3.64
C GLY A 216 5.37 -7.44 5.03
N GLY A 217 6.36 -8.13 5.61
CA GLY A 217 6.29 -8.62 6.98
C GLY A 217 6.34 -7.53 8.07
N LEU A 218 6.90 -6.35 7.76
CA LEU A 218 6.91 -5.19 8.67
C LEU A 218 5.68 -4.30 8.51
N LYS A 219 5.04 -4.32 7.33
CA LYS A 219 3.88 -3.48 7.02
C LYS A 219 2.72 -3.79 7.97
N ILE A 220 2.11 -2.74 8.52
CA ILE A 220 0.96 -2.84 9.42
C ILE A 220 -0.18 -3.51 8.65
N SER A 221 -0.80 -4.53 9.25
CA SER A 221 -1.93 -5.21 8.62
C SER A 221 -3.10 -4.25 8.46
N ALA A 222 -3.71 -4.24 7.27
CA ALA A 222 -4.85 -3.38 7.00
C ALA A 222 -6.07 -3.71 7.90
N ASP A 223 -6.24 -4.99 8.26
CA ASP A 223 -7.30 -5.44 9.17
C ASP A 223 -7.12 -4.94 10.61
N LEU A 224 -5.88 -4.81 11.08
CA LEU A 224 -5.56 -4.31 12.43
C LEU A 224 -5.90 -2.84 12.63
N ALA A 225 -6.14 -2.10 11.55
CA ALA A 225 -6.47 -0.67 11.62
C ALA A 225 -7.96 -0.37 11.73
N ARG A 226 -8.81 -1.41 11.69
CA ARG A 226 -10.27 -1.28 11.74
C ARG A 226 -10.87 -1.73 13.07
N TYR A 227 -10.05 -2.22 14.01
CA TYR A 227 -10.45 -2.72 15.32
C TYR A 227 -9.88 -1.89 16.46
#